data_AF-A0A7X3G3E2-F1
#
_entry.id   AF-A0A7X3G3E2-F1
#
_cell.length_a   1.000
_cell.length_b   1.000
_cell.length_c   1.000
_cell.angle_alpha   90.00
_cell.angle_beta   90.00
_cell.angle_gamma   90.00
#
_symmetry.space_group_name_H-M   'P 1'
#
loop_
_entity.id
_entity.type
_entity.pdbx_description
1 polymer ?
#
loop_
_entity_poly.entity_id
_entity_poly.type
_entity_poly.pdbx_seq_one_letter_code
_entity_poly.pdbx_strand_id
1 'polypeptide(L)'
;MLQVQFASKKRRANLALVLALWHELMAEWHPEEPEPLRARMPRRSANATLSAYLNSAAWPDITREQAERACGFDIILRLASGLIDTSHSTDDFFTRADNGKWFRPVDMPSTTRKKLIRGVELTPEAIATWSGASDDERRQALGEARRLLESDLESQGIPVQLLPHDGTPGAAPSVPASTNPTAQNRTGYLEALVKDIHEQPFQRVYRKRPFGAPVKGWDDRLRAYFWPAPAQGYRETAAGMRDIAQTARALAEALAERGAWDADEQARAVALAHAVFTWGGVPQDPKTVTASTVQDVVRAALDNDADARAHMNSGWTKVAAFVTDHVDGLGTGRPQAIWDSRVATSIVDRLDGLLPAGVEPATLFPGVGTVPGRGGTRPRALSRRWPSGYKTWAGQVAGSQVVRDIRDILNNGAYPKMPLPDGGAGAWTTRGVEMVLFMDGY
;
A
#
# COMPACT_ATOMS: atom_id res chain seq x y z
N MET A 1 25.24 -9.84 6.40
CA MET A 1 24.04 -10.33 5.66
C MET A 1 24.49 -10.95 4.35
N LEU A 2 23.93 -12.10 3.99
CA LEU A 2 24.13 -12.71 2.67
C LEU A 2 23.42 -11.85 1.61
N GLN A 3 24.10 -11.61 0.49
CA GLN A 3 23.62 -10.69 -0.54
C GLN A 3 23.53 -11.37 -1.90
N VAL A 4 22.55 -10.94 -2.68
CA VAL A 4 22.40 -11.21 -4.10
C VAL A 4 22.92 -9.99 -4.86
N GLN A 5 23.80 -10.20 -5.83
CA GLN A 5 24.35 -9.12 -6.64
C GLN A 5 23.69 -9.08 -8.02
N PHE A 6 23.12 -7.93 -8.38
CA PHE A 6 22.46 -7.75 -9.67
C PHE A 6 23.46 -7.46 -10.79
N ALA A 7 23.02 -7.66 -12.04
CA ALA A 7 23.84 -7.42 -13.23
C ALA A 7 24.39 -5.98 -13.29
N SER A 8 23.61 -4.99 -12.82
CA SER A 8 24.14 -3.65 -12.55
C SER A 8 25.02 -3.70 -11.29
N LYS A 9 26.34 -3.57 -11.44
CA LYS A 9 27.34 -3.75 -10.35
C LYS A 9 27.14 -2.88 -9.10
N LYS A 10 26.19 -1.93 -9.11
CA LYS A 10 25.93 -0.96 -8.04
C LYS A 10 24.82 -1.37 -7.05
N ARG A 11 23.99 -2.37 -7.35
CA ARG A 11 22.89 -2.79 -6.45
C ARG A 11 23.08 -4.21 -5.94
N ARG A 12 22.70 -4.40 -4.68
CA ARG A 12 22.64 -5.69 -3.99
C ARG A 12 21.34 -5.78 -3.22
N ALA A 13 20.76 -6.97 -3.13
CA ALA A 13 19.62 -7.25 -2.27
C ALA A 13 20.01 -8.23 -1.17
N ASN A 14 19.32 -8.18 -0.04
CA ASN A 14 19.42 -9.21 0.97
C ASN A 14 18.89 -10.54 0.41
N LEU A 15 19.64 -11.63 0.55
CA LEU A 15 19.18 -12.96 0.13
C LEU A 15 17.87 -13.35 0.82
N ALA A 16 17.70 -13.00 2.10
CA ALA A 16 16.46 -13.27 2.84
C ALA A 16 15.24 -12.62 2.18
N LEU A 17 15.37 -11.39 1.64
CA LEU A 17 14.30 -10.73 0.91
C LEU A 17 13.95 -11.46 -0.39
N VAL A 18 14.95 -11.92 -1.13
CA VAL A 18 14.75 -12.67 -2.39
C VAL A 18 14.04 -14.00 -2.12
N LEU A 19 14.44 -14.72 -1.07
CA LEU A 19 13.81 -15.97 -0.64
C LEU A 19 12.38 -15.75 -0.11
N ALA A 20 12.15 -14.65 0.61
CA ALA A 20 10.82 -14.27 1.06
C ALA A 20 9.89 -13.93 -0.11
N LEU A 21 10.36 -13.18 -1.11
CA LEU A 21 9.60 -12.90 -2.33
C LEU A 21 9.28 -14.19 -3.10
N TRP A 22 10.23 -15.12 -3.21
CA TRP A 22 9.98 -16.44 -3.78
C TRP A 22 8.87 -17.18 -3.02
N HIS A 23 9.00 -17.27 -1.70
CA HIS A 23 8.04 -17.94 -0.84
C HIS A 23 6.63 -17.36 -1.03
N GLU A 24 6.50 -16.03 -0.97
CA GLU A 24 5.20 -15.38 -1.08
C GLU A 24 4.55 -15.55 -2.45
N LEU A 25 5.33 -15.43 -3.53
CA LEU A 25 4.81 -15.64 -4.87
C LEU A 25 4.39 -17.08 -5.13
N MET A 26 5.19 -18.06 -4.70
CA MET A 26 4.83 -19.47 -4.87
C MET A 26 3.63 -19.86 -4.02
N ALA A 27 3.55 -19.39 -2.77
CA ALA A 27 2.40 -19.69 -1.92
C ALA A 27 1.09 -19.05 -2.42
N GLU A 28 1.16 -17.89 -3.07
CA GLU A 28 -0.02 -17.17 -3.56
C GLU A 28 -0.47 -17.68 -4.94
N TRP A 29 0.47 -17.92 -5.84
CA TRP A 29 0.17 -18.22 -7.24
C TRP A 29 0.19 -19.71 -7.58
N HIS A 30 0.79 -20.51 -6.70
CA HIS A 30 0.82 -21.97 -6.79
C HIS A 30 0.35 -22.60 -5.46
N PRO A 31 -0.89 -22.35 -5.02
CA PRO A 31 -1.41 -22.89 -3.76
C PRO A 31 -1.45 -24.43 -3.73
N GLU A 32 -1.34 -25.09 -4.89
CA GLU A 32 -1.17 -26.53 -5.03
C GLU A 32 0.22 -27.04 -4.59
N GLU A 33 1.22 -26.16 -4.48
CA GLU A 33 2.58 -26.51 -4.07
C GLU A 33 2.72 -26.43 -2.54
N PRO A 34 2.81 -27.56 -1.82
CA PRO A 34 2.85 -27.59 -0.36
C PRO A 34 4.18 -27.07 0.21
N GLU A 35 5.23 -27.01 -0.61
CA GLU A 35 6.55 -26.51 -0.23
C GLU A 35 7.00 -25.38 -1.19
N PRO A 36 6.56 -24.13 -0.97
CA PRO A 36 6.78 -23.00 -1.88
C PRO A 36 8.25 -22.79 -2.30
N LEU A 37 9.20 -23.09 -1.41
CA LEU A 37 10.63 -22.92 -1.65
C LEU A 37 11.27 -24.05 -2.46
N ARG A 38 10.62 -25.22 -2.58
CA ARG A 38 11.12 -26.33 -3.43
C ARG A 38 10.55 -26.29 -4.83
N ALA A 39 9.50 -25.51 -5.03
CA ALA A 39 8.86 -25.37 -6.32
C ALA A 39 9.78 -24.62 -7.31
N ARG A 40 9.60 -24.88 -8.61
CA ARG A 40 10.43 -24.31 -9.69
C ARG A 40 9.72 -23.11 -10.29
N MET A 41 10.47 -22.05 -10.59
CA MET A 41 9.94 -20.85 -11.22
C MET A 41 10.47 -20.66 -12.65
N PRO A 42 9.65 -20.18 -13.59
CA PRO A 42 10.11 -19.71 -14.90
C PRO A 42 11.22 -18.66 -14.76
N ARG A 43 12.28 -18.73 -15.57
CA ARG A 43 13.44 -17.81 -15.42
C ARG A 43 13.13 -16.37 -15.82
N ARG A 44 12.37 -16.18 -16.91
CA ARG A 44 12.04 -14.86 -17.46
C ARG A 44 10.54 -14.63 -17.40
N SER A 45 10.16 -13.40 -17.11
CA SER A 45 8.82 -12.86 -17.33
C SER A 45 8.89 -11.67 -18.29
N ALA A 46 7.83 -11.45 -19.06
CA ALA A 46 7.67 -10.21 -19.83
C ALA A 46 6.70 -9.30 -19.07
N ASN A 47 6.98 -7.99 -19.03
CA ASN A 47 6.09 -7.01 -18.40
C ASN A 47 4.69 -7.07 -19.00
N ALA A 48 4.57 -7.26 -20.32
CA ALA A 48 3.29 -7.47 -20.99
C ALA A 48 2.56 -8.75 -20.54
N THR A 49 3.29 -9.79 -20.12
CA THR A 49 2.71 -11.05 -19.62
C THR A 49 2.35 -10.97 -18.15
N LEU A 50 3.08 -10.20 -17.35
CA LEU A 50 2.66 -9.77 -16.02
C LEU A 50 1.32 -9.02 -16.15
N SER A 51 1.26 -7.94 -16.95
CA SER A 51 0.02 -7.20 -17.20
C SER A 51 -1.12 -8.07 -17.75
N ALA A 52 -0.87 -8.96 -18.72
CA ALA A 52 -1.89 -9.84 -19.27
C ALA A 52 -2.38 -10.92 -18.29
N TYR A 53 -1.49 -11.47 -17.46
CA TYR A 53 -1.85 -12.47 -16.45
C TYR A 53 -2.82 -11.94 -15.41
N LEU A 54 -2.59 -10.69 -15.08
CA LEU A 54 -3.20 -10.08 -13.93
C LEU A 54 -4.51 -9.37 -14.31
N ASN A 55 -4.81 -9.23 -15.61
CA ASN A 55 -6.05 -8.70 -16.19
C ASN A 55 -7.08 -9.78 -16.56
N SER A 56 -6.87 -11.07 -16.23
CA SER A 56 -7.81 -12.13 -16.59
C SER A 56 -8.58 -12.67 -15.39
N ALA A 57 -9.89 -12.73 -15.57
CA ALA A 57 -10.85 -12.96 -14.53
C ALA A 57 -10.94 -14.43 -14.15
N ALA A 58 -10.03 -14.92 -13.32
CA ALA A 58 -10.09 -16.28 -12.76
C ALA A 58 -10.41 -17.37 -13.82
N TRP A 59 -9.46 -17.63 -14.73
CA TRP A 59 -9.41 -18.87 -15.53
C TRP A 59 -10.65 -19.22 -16.40
N PRO A 60 -11.05 -18.35 -17.36
CA PRO A 60 -11.61 -18.90 -18.61
C PRO A 60 -10.72 -18.66 -19.83
N ASP A 61 -9.99 -17.53 -19.89
CA ASP A 61 -9.40 -17.05 -21.17
C ASP A 61 -7.88 -16.77 -21.16
N ILE A 62 -7.18 -17.02 -20.04
CA ILE A 62 -5.71 -17.07 -20.05
C ILE A 62 -5.26 -18.42 -20.56
N THR A 63 -4.43 -18.40 -21.61
CA THR A 63 -3.70 -19.61 -21.97
C THR A 63 -2.77 -19.96 -20.82
N ARG A 64 -2.67 -21.24 -20.48
CA ARG A 64 -1.73 -21.73 -19.46
C ARG A 64 -0.28 -21.23 -19.72
N GLU A 65 0.05 -20.79 -20.95
CA GLU A 65 1.34 -20.23 -21.40
C GLU A 65 1.60 -18.83 -20.85
N GLN A 66 0.55 -18.04 -20.67
CA GLN A 66 0.60 -16.72 -20.05
C GLN A 66 0.74 -16.83 -18.52
N ALA A 67 0.05 -17.81 -17.90
CA ALA A 67 0.22 -18.11 -16.48
C ALA A 67 1.66 -18.56 -16.14
N GLU A 68 2.26 -19.38 -17.00
CA GLU A 68 3.67 -19.82 -16.89
C GLU A 68 4.72 -18.71 -17.00
N ARG A 69 4.36 -17.48 -17.34
CA ARG A 69 5.34 -16.41 -17.59
C ARG A 69 5.10 -15.17 -16.76
N ALA A 70 3.97 -15.11 -16.08
CA ALA A 70 3.57 -14.00 -15.26
C ALA A 70 4.36 -13.90 -13.95
N CYS A 71 4.93 -15.02 -13.52
CA CYS A 71 5.41 -15.24 -12.17
C CYS A 71 6.88 -15.69 -12.14
N GLY A 72 7.68 -15.15 -13.06
CA GLY A 72 9.06 -15.58 -13.26
C GLY A 72 10.03 -15.00 -12.23
N PHE A 73 11.16 -15.69 -12.05
CA PHE A 73 12.25 -15.29 -11.17
C PHE A 73 12.75 -13.85 -11.44
N ASP A 74 12.68 -13.37 -12.67
CA ASP A 74 13.07 -11.99 -13.00
C ASP A 74 12.21 -10.93 -12.29
N ILE A 75 10.94 -11.21 -11.96
CA ILE A 75 10.08 -10.30 -11.17
C ILE A 75 10.60 -10.18 -9.73
N ILE A 76 10.98 -11.30 -9.12
CA ILE A 76 11.58 -11.29 -7.77
C ILE A 76 12.82 -10.41 -7.76
N LEU A 77 13.67 -10.52 -8.79
CA LEU A 77 14.89 -9.72 -8.88
C LEU A 77 14.60 -8.24 -9.15
N ARG A 78 13.61 -7.91 -9.99
CA ARG A 78 13.17 -6.52 -10.22
C ARG A 78 12.63 -5.88 -8.94
N LEU A 79 11.86 -6.63 -8.18
CA LEU A 79 11.34 -6.25 -6.86
C LEU A 79 12.44 -5.99 -5.85
N ALA A 80 13.30 -6.98 -5.65
CA ALA A 80 14.39 -6.90 -4.70
C ALA A 80 15.43 -5.83 -5.09
N SER A 81 15.57 -5.53 -6.39
CA SER A 81 16.49 -4.49 -6.86
C SER A 81 15.86 -3.09 -6.89
N GLY A 82 14.53 -2.97 -6.94
CA GLY A 82 13.84 -1.71 -7.21
C GLY A 82 14.09 -1.14 -8.61
N LEU A 83 14.43 -1.98 -9.59
CA LEU A 83 14.64 -1.62 -11.00
C LEU A 83 13.76 -2.51 -11.89
N ILE A 84 12.59 -1.98 -12.27
CA ILE A 84 11.53 -2.77 -12.92
C ILE A 84 11.67 -2.91 -14.44
N ASP A 85 12.46 -2.05 -15.08
CA ASP A 85 12.72 -2.08 -16.54
C ASP A 85 14.06 -2.72 -16.89
N THR A 86 14.60 -3.55 -16.00
CA THR A 86 15.87 -4.24 -16.20
C THR A 86 15.67 -5.74 -16.05
N SER A 87 16.24 -6.52 -16.98
CA SER A 87 16.34 -7.96 -16.80
C SER A 87 17.56 -8.27 -15.95
N HIS A 88 17.34 -8.99 -14.85
CA HIS A 88 18.37 -9.34 -13.88
C HIS A 88 18.74 -10.82 -13.95
N SER A 89 17.86 -11.70 -14.42
CA SER A 89 18.09 -13.15 -14.53
C SER A 89 18.93 -13.55 -15.76
N THR A 90 20.07 -12.86 -16.00
CA THR A 90 21.02 -13.14 -17.10
C THR A 90 21.90 -14.37 -16.82
N ASP A 91 22.61 -14.91 -17.81
CA ASP A 91 23.51 -16.05 -17.55
C ASP A 91 24.63 -15.64 -16.58
N ASP A 92 25.16 -14.42 -16.75
CA ASP A 92 26.10 -13.80 -15.81
C ASP A 92 25.57 -13.78 -14.38
N PHE A 93 24.27 -13.55 -14.16
CA PHE A 93 23.70 -13.58 -12.82
C PHE A 93 23.91 -14.93 -12.15
N PHE A 94 23.75 -16.04 -12.87
CA PHE A 94 23.87 -17.40 -12.33
C PHE A 94 25.31 -17.90 -12.25
N THR A 95 26.21 -17.44 -13.11
CA THR A 95 27.63 -17.86 -13.09
C THR A 95 28.47 -17.12 -12.05
N ARG A 96 27.94 -16.04 -11.46
CA ARG A 96 28.60 -15.33 -10.36
C ARG A 96 28.70 -16.20 -9.11
N ALA A 97 29.88 -16.25 -8.50
CA ALA A 97 30.12 -16.97 -7.24
C ALA A 97 29.15 -16.52 -6.11
N ASP A 98 28.78 -15.25 -6.08
CA ASP A 98 27.88 -14.67 -5.08
C ASP A 98 26.43 -15.19 -5.19
N ASN A 99 26.01 -15.62 -6.39
CA ASN A 99 24.61 -15.93 -6.72
C ASN A 99 24.41 -17.41 -7.10
N GLY A 100 25.34 -18.01 -7.83
CA GLY A 100 25.23 -19.36 -8.41
C GLY A 100 25.14 -20.47 -7.38
N LYS A 101 25.56 -20.20 -6.14
CA LYS A 101 25.34 -21.11 -5.01
C LYS A 101 23.91 -21.09 -4.46
N TRP A 102 23.11 -20.07 -4.78
CA TRP A 102 21.73 -19.93 -4.29
C TRP A 102 20.67 -20.32 -5.30
N PHE A 103 20.94 -20.07 -6.59
CA PHE A 103 19.97 -20.23 -7.66
C PHE A 103 20.53 -21.12 -8.76
N ARG A 104 19.81 -22.17 -9.11
CA ARG A 104 20.20 -23.10 -10.16
C ARG A 104 19.28 -22.93 -11.38
N PRO A 105 19.82 -22.61 -12.56
CA PRO A 105 19.07 -22.73 -13.81
C PRO A 105 18.71 -24.18 -14.06
N VAL A 106 17.45 -24.45 -14.41
CA VAL A 106 16.98 -25.79 -14.74
C VAL A 106 16.12 -25.74 -15.99
N ASP A 107 16.02 -26.87 -16.68
CA ASP A 107 15.00 -27.06 -17.69
C ASP A 107 13.75 -27.61 -17.02
N MET A 108 12.62 -26.93 -17.22
CA MET A 108 11.32 -27.35 -16.69
C MET A 108 10.34 -27.60 -17.84
N PRO A 109 9.46 -28.59 -17.72
CA PRO A 109 8.42 -28.82 -18.71
C PRO A 109 7.55 -27.56 -18.81
N SER A 110 7.38 -27.04 -20.01
CA SER A 110 6.29 -26.10 -20.23
C SER A 110 5.00 -26.89 -20.17
N THR A 111 4.09 -26.41 -19.34
CA THR A 111 2.71 -26.82 -19.23
C THR A 111 1.88 -26.42 -20.46
N THR A 112 2.47 -25.73 -21.44
CA THR A 112 1.81 -25.34 -22.70
C THR A 112 2.53 -25.69 -23.99
N ARG A 113 3.86 -25.63 -23.99
CA ARG A 113 4.65 -26.11 -25.11
C ARG A 113 5.03 -27.55 -24.83
N LYS A 114 4.99 -28.42 -25.83
CA LYS A 114 5.66 -29.74 -25.77
C LYS A 114 7.20 -29.60 -25.80
N LYS A 115 7.75 -28.62 -25.08
CA LYS A 115 9.16 -28.23 -25.04
C LYS A 115 9.52 -27.80 -23.62
N LEU A 116 10.79 -27.98 -23.27
CA LEU A 116 11.35 -27.48 -22.03
C LEU A 116 11.52 -25.95 -22.12
N ILE A 117 11.29 -25.26 -21.01
CA ILE A 117 11.61 -23.84 -20.82
C ILE A 117 12.67 -23.70 -19.74
N ARG A 118 13.44 -22.60 -19.79
CA ARG A 118 14.40 -22.29 -18.73
C ARG A 118 13.66 -21.83 -17.48
N GLY A 119 13.79 -22.61 -16.43
CA GLY A 119 13.38 -22.31 -15.08
C GLY A 119 14.57 -22.00 -14.17
N VAL A 120 14.24 -21.73 -12.92
CA VAL A 120 15.14 -21.54 -11.80
C VAL A 120 14.57 -22.33 -10.64
N GLU A 121 15.45 -22.91 -9.84
CA GLU A 121 15.10 -23.47 -8.54
C GLU A 121 16.10 -22.99 -7.49
N LEU A 122 15.66 -23.01 -6.23
CA LEU A 122 16.53 -22.75 -5.10
C LEU A 122 17.45 -23.95 -4.87
N THR A 123 18.73 -23.69 -4.60
CA THR A 123 19.65 -24.75 -4.19
C THR A 123 19.33 -25.23 -2.77
N PRO A 124 19.79 -26.44 -2.38
CA PRO A 124 19.69 -26.89 -1.00
C PRO A 124 20.33 -25.91 0.00
N GLU A 125 21.40 -25.22 -0.39
CA GLU A 125 22.07 -24.21 0.43
C GLU A 125 21.18 -22.98 0.68
N ALA A 126 20.45 -22.52 -0.34
CA ALA A 126 19.50 -21.41 -0.20
C ALA A 126 18.32 -21.80 0.73
N ILE A 127 17.78 -23.00 0.57
CA ILE A 127 16.69 -23.51 1.41
C ILE A 127 17.18 -23.67 2.86
N ALA A 128 18.36 -24.25 3.08
CA ALA A 128 18.94 -24.41 4.41
C ALA A 128 19.19 -23.04 5.08
N THR A 129 19.65 -22.04 4.31
CA THR A 129 19.83 -20.68 4.80
C THR A 129 18.51 -20.07 5.28
N TRP A 130 17.42 -20.24 4.53
CA TRP A 130 16.09 -19.77 4.94
C TRP A 130 15.57 -20.51 6.18
N SER A 131 15.69 -21.83 6.18
CA SER A 131 15.23 -22.68 7.29
C SER A 131 16.03 -22.45 8.58
N GLY A 132 17.31 -22.10 8.46
CA GLY A 132 18.20 -21.77 9.58
C GLY A 132 18.12 -20.32 10.07
N ALA A 133 17.46 -19.41 9.32
CA ALA A 133 17.23 -18.04 9.78
C ALA A 133 16.30 -18.02 11.01
N SER A 134 16.49 -17.03 11.87
CA SER A 134 15.61 -16.84 13.03
C SER A 134 14.17 -16.51 12.61
N ASP A 135 13.21 -16.78 13.49
CA ASP A 135 11.80 -16.44 13.23
C ASP A 135 11.59 -14.94 13.00
N ASP A 136 12.36 -14.09 13.70
CA ASP A 136 12.27 -12.64 13.54
C ASP A 136 12.85 -12.19 12.18
N GLU A 137 13.99 -12.74 11.74
CA GLU A 137 14.55 -12.47 10.42
C GLU A 137 13.60 -12.90 9.30
N ARG A 138 13.01 -14.10 9.41
CA ARG A 138 12.01 -14.57 8.45
C ARG A 138 10.78 -13.66 8.45
N ARG A 139 10.26 -13.29 9.63
CA ARG A 139 9.09 -12.41 9.75
C ARG A 139 9.35 -11.04 9.13
N GLN A 140 10.53 -10.46 9.37
CA GLN A 140 10.93 -9.19 8.78
C GLN A 140 11.05 -9.30 7.25
N ALA A 141 11.73 -10.32 6.74
CA ALA A 141 11.92 -10.53 5.31
C ALA A 141 10.58 -10.79 4.59
N LEU A 142 9.69 -11.62 5.16
CA LEU A 142 8.34 -11.84 4.64
C LEU A 142 7.50 -10.56 4.68
N GLY A 143 7.60 -9.77 5.76
CA GLY A 143 6.94 -8.47 5.85
C GLY A 143 7.41 -7.50 4.75
N GLU A 144 8.72 -7.43 4.49
CA GLU A 144 9.29 -6.62 3.42
C GLU A 144 8.89 -7.12 2.03
N ALA A 145 8.98 -8.43 1.78
CA ALA A 145 8.53 -9.04 0.54
C ALA A 145 7.05 -8.75 0.26
N ARG A 146 6.18 -8.85 1.28
CA ARG A 146 4.75 -8.52 1.18
C ARG A 146 4.53 -7.06 0.83
N ARG A 147 5.23 -6.13 1.50
CA ARG A 147 5.16 -4.70 1.16
C ARG A 147 5.53 -4.46 -0.29
N LEU A 148 6.58 -5.12 -0.78
CA LEU A 148 7.06 -5.04 -2.16
C LEU A 148 6.09 -5.65 -3.18
N LEU A 149 5.47 -6.78 -2.88
CA LEU A 149 4.47 -7.41 -3.75
C LEU A 149 3.20 -6.60 -3.87
N GLU A 150 2.75 -6.04 -2.76
CA GLU A 150 1.65 -5.08 -2.73
C GLU A 150 2.12 -3.67 -3.13
N SER A 151 3.40 -3.53 -3.51
CA SER A 151 3.98 -2.21 -3.67
C SER A 151 3.59 -1.51 -4.94
N ASP A 152 3.53 -0.20 -4.76
CA ASP A 152 3.32 0.71 -5.84
C ASP A 152 4.63 1.31 -6.36
N LEU A 153 5.16 0.73 -7.45
CA LEU A 153 6.45 1.15 -8.02
C LEU A 153 6.23 2.19 -9.11
N GLU A 154 6.87 3.36 -9.00
CA GLU A 154 6.94 4.30 -10.12
C GLU A 154 8.14 3.98 -11.02
N SER A 155 7.91 3.86 -12.34
CA SER A 155 8.99 3.93 -13.34
C SER A 155 8.70 5.03 -14.35
N GLN A 156 9.67 5.93 -14.54
CA GLN A 156 9.59 7.02 -15.52
C GLN A 156 8.32 7.89 -15.37
N GLY A 157 7.85 8.08 -14.13
CA GLY A 157 6.62 8.82 -13.83
C GLY A 157 5.32 8.04 -14.10
N ILE A 158 5.44 6.80 -14.60
CA ILE A 158 4.32 5.89 -14.85
C ILE A 158 4.20 4.91 -13.68
N PRO A 159 3.01 4.83 -13.07
CA PRO A 159 2.62 3.75 -12.20
C PRO A 159 2.87 2.36 -12.80
N VAL A 160 3.73 1.55 -12.18
CA VAL A 160 3.87 0.14 -12.51
C VAL A 160 3.47 -0.68 -11.30
N GLN A 161 2.47 -1.51 -11.51
CA GLN A 161 1.96 -2.39 -10.48
C GLN A 161 2.30 -3.84 -10.79
N LEU A 162 2.68 -4.58 -9.75
CA LEU A 162 3.10 -5.96 -9.87
C LEU A 162 1.98 -6.98 -9.66
N LEU A 163 0.76 -6.51 -9.34
CA LEU A 163 -0.48 -7.29 -9.21
C LEU A 163 -1.71 -6.54 -9.81
N PRO A 164 -2.00 -6.58 -11.13
CA PRO A 164 -3.31 -6.25 -11.72
C PRO A 164 -4.43 -7.16 -11.18
N HIS A 165 -5.71 -6.79 -11.15
CA HIS A 165 -6.64 -5.99 -11.97
C HIS A 165 -7.17 -6.64 -13.25
N ASP A 166 -7.84 -7.80 -13.15
CA ASP A 166 -9.25 -7.93 -13.54
C ASP A 166 -9.69 -9.38 -13.48
N GLY A 167 -10.42 -9.70 -12.41
CA GLY A 167 -11.77 -10.19 -12.61
C GLY A 167 -12.61 -9.10 -13.23
N THR A 168 -13.56 -9.39 -14.10
CA THR A 168 -14.90 -8.85 -13.82
C THR A 168 -15.41 -9.68 -12.62
N PRO A 169 -15.19 -9.31 -11.34
CA PRO A 169 -16.23 -9.63 -10.40
C PRO A 169 -17.41 -8.77 -10.85
N GLY A 170 -18.64 -9.28 -10.79
CA GLY A 170 -19.77 -8.35 -10.74
C GLY A 170 -19.39 -7.28 -9.73
N ALA A 171 -19.33 -6.01 -10.17
CA ALA A 171 -18.88 -4.92 -9.32
C ALA A 171 -19.57 -5.11 -7.98
N ALA A 172 -18.80 -5.25 -6.90
CA ALA A 172 -19.42 -5.46 -5.61
C ALA A 172 -20.39 -4.29 -5.45
N PRO A 173 -21.69 -4.56 -5.27
CA PRO A 173 -22.66 -3.49 -5.12
C PRO A 173 -22.15 -2.61 -3.99
N SER A 174 -22.25 -1.29 -4.18
CA SER A 174 -21.95 -0.32 -3.14
C SER A 174 -22.54 -0.80 -1.83
N VAL A 175 -21.79 -0.66 -0.72
CA VAL A 175 -22.33 -1.07 0.59
C VAL A 175 -23.66 -0.34 0.79
N PRO A 176 -24.80 -1.05 0.92
CA PRO A 176 -26.07 -0.38 1.14
C PRO A 176 -25.97 0.37 2.46
N ALA A 177 -26.14 1.68 2.42
CA ALA A 177 -26.21 2.47 3.63
C ALA A 177 -27.40 1.98 4.45
N SER A 178 -27.18 1.63 5.72
CA SER A 178 -28.27 1.24 6.62
C SER A 178 -28.82 2.41 7.43
N THR A 179 -28.27 3.60 7.24
CA THR A 179 -28.59 4.79 8.03
C THR A 179 -29.03 5.95 7.14
N ASN A 180 -30.01 6.72 7.63
CA ASN A 180 -30.46 7.94 6.96
C ASN A 180 -29.73 9.15 7.56
N PRO A 181 -29.36 10.16 6.73
CA PRO A 181 -28.80 11.41 7.21
C PRO A 181 -29.82 12.18 8.07
N THR A 182 -29.33 12.77 9.15
CA THR A 182 -30.10 13.66 10.05
C THR A 182 -30.45 14.98 9.37
N ALA A 183 -29.62 15.43 8.43
CA ALA A 183 -29.81 16.63 7.61
C ALA A 183 -29.26 16.43 6.19
N GLN A 184 -29.88 17.06 5.19
CA GLN A 184 -29.45 17.01 3.79
C GLN A 184 -28.32 18.01 3.48
N ASN A 185 -27.29 18.01 4.31
CA ASN A 185 -26.08 18.83 4.14
C ASN A 185 -24.83 17.98 4.42
N ARG A 186 -23.65 18.51 4.10
CA ARG A 186 -22.37 17.80 4.25
C ARG A 186 -22.21 17.14 5.62
N THR A 187 -22.49 17.87 6.70
CA THR A 187 -22.36 17.36 8.08
C THR A 187 -23.31 16.20 8.35
N GLY A 188 -24.59 16.31 7.97
CA GLY A 188 -25.57 15.23 8.18
C GLY A 188 -25.24 13.95 7.42
N TYR A 189 -24.65 14.04 6.22
CA TYR A 189 -24.15 12.87 5.49
C TYR A 189 -22.91 12.25 6.15
N LEU A 190 -22.01 13.06 6.71
CA LEU A 190 -20.85 12.56 7.43
C LEU A 190 -21.25 11.89 8.75
N GLU A 191 -22.22 12.43 9.49
CA GLU A 191 -22.77 11.79 10.68
C GLU A 191 -23.38 10.41 10.36
N ALA A 192 -24.14 10.31 9.25
CA ALA A 192 -24.66 9.03 8.78
C ALA A 192 -23.54 8.06 8.38
N LEU A 193 -22.51 8.53 7.68
CA LEU A 193 -21.33 7.73 7.35
C LEU A 193 -20.64 7.17 8.61
N VAL A 194 -20.41 8.01 9.63
CA VAL A 194 -19.80 7.58 10.89
C VAL A 194 -20.66 6.53 11.58
N LYS A 195 -21.97 6.76 11.63
CA LYS A 195 -22.92 5.83 12.23
C LYS A 195 -22.97 4.50 11.48
N ASP A 196 -23.02 4.52 10.16
CA ASP A 196 -23.03 3.33 9.31
C ASP A 196 -21.77 2.47 9.55
N ILE A 197 -20.58 3.08 9.54
CA ILE A 197 -19.32 2.38 9.86
C ILE A 197 -19.34 1.79 11.28
N HIS A 198 -19.92 2.52 12.25
CA HIS A 198 -20.03 2.03 13.62
C HIS A 198 -20.96 0.81 13.73
N GLU A 199 -22.09 0.83 13.04
CA GLU A 199 -23.16 -0.16 13.17
C GLU A 199 -22.94 -1.42 12.35
N GLN A 200 -22.27 -1.31 11.20
CA GLN A 200 -22.04 -2.44 10.32
C GLN A 200 -20.92 -3.36 10.84
N PRO A 201 -21.08 -4.69 10.73
CA PRO A 201 -19.97 -5.62 10.91
C PRO A 201 -18.88 -5.42 9.84
N PHE A 202 -17.62 -5.51 10.25
CA PHE A 202 -16.45 -5.49 9.38
C PHE A 202 -15.76 -6.85 9.39
N GLN A 203 -15.68 -7.48 8.22
CA GLN A 203 -14.84 -8.64 8.01
C GLN A 203 -13.49 -8.18 7.46
N ARG A 204 -12.43 -8.36 8.25
CA ARG A 204 -11.07 -8.17 7.74
C ARG A 204 -10.83 -9.09 6.56
N VAL A 205 -10.13 -8.56 5.56
CA VAL A 205 -9.67 -9.30 4.40
C VAL A 205 -8.15 -9.27 4.38
N TYR A 206 -7.54 -10.44 4.24
CA TYR A 206 -6.12 -10.58 3.96
C TYR A 206 -5.97 -11.43 2.71
N ARG A 207 -5.28 -10.91 1.69
CA ARG A 207 -5.12 -11.59 0.38
C ARG A 207 -6.44 -12.06 -0.23
N LYS A 208 -7.42 -11.16 -0.28
CA LYS A 208 -8.76 -11.44 -0.84
C LYS A 208 -9.53 -12.55 -0.11
N ARG A 209 -9.09 -12.97 1.07
CA ARG A 209 -9.75 -13.98 1.90
C ARG A 209 -10.17 -13.37 3.25
N PRO A 210 -11.33 -13.74 3.80
CA PRO A 210 -11.70 -13.40 5.17
C PRO A 210 -10.61 -13.81 6.16
N PHE A 211 -10.27 -12.93 7.08
CA PHE A 211 -9.28 -13.16 8.13
C PHE A 211 -9.85 -12.86 9.52
N GLY A 212 -9.83 -13.87 10.40
CA GLY A 212 -10.37 -13.76 11.75
C GLY A 212 -11.88 -13.51 11.78
N ALA A 213 -12.42 -13.32 12.99
CA ALA A 213 -13.83 -13.00 13.19
C ALA A 213 -14.16 -11.56 12.73
N PRO A 214 -15.40 -11.31 12.26
CA PRO A 214 -15.92 -9.97 12.08
C PRO A 214 -15.90 -9.16 13.38
N VAL A 215 -15.71 -7.85 13.26
CA VAL A 215 -15.75 -6.88 14.37
C VAL A 215 -16.78 -5.79 14.10
N LYS A 216 -17.21 -5.04 15.11
CA LYS A 216 -18.19 -3.95 14.97
C LYS A 216 -17.78 -2.78 15.85
N GLY A 217 -18.05 -1.55 15.40
CA GLY A 217 -17.64 -0.34 16.10
C GLY A 217 -16.26 0.16 15.65
N TRP A 218 -16.04 1.47 15.80
CA TRP A 218 -14.83 2.15 15.34
C TRP A 218 -13.58 1.69 16.10
N ASP A 219 -13.70 1.53 17.41
CA ASP A 219 -12.63 1.10 18.31
C ASP A 219 -12.18 -0.34 18.02
N ASP A 220 -13.11 -1.28 17.88
CA ASP A 220 -12.76 -2.66 17.55
C ASP A 220 -12.20 -2.80 16.13
N ARG A 221 -12.69 -2.00 15.16
CA ARG A 221 -12.09 -1.92 13.82
C ARG A 221 -10.65 -1.43 13.89
N LEU A 222 -10.34 -0.43 14.73
CA LEU A 222 -8.97 0.05 14.91
C LEU A 222 -8.09 -1.02 15.59
N ARG A 223 -8.58 -1.72 16.61
CA ARG A 223 -7.86 -2.84 17.25
C ARG A 223 -7.59 -3.98 16.27
N ALA A 224 -8.47 -4.16 15.29
CA ALA A 224 -8.35 -5.17 14.24
C ALA A 224 -7.38 -4.76 13.11
N TYR A 225 -6.86 -3.53 13.12
CA TYR A 225 -5.91 -3.04 12.11
C TYR A 225 -4.67 -3.93 12.02
N PHE A 226 -4.22 -4.15 10.79
CA PHE A 226 -2.90 -4.71 10.51
C PHE A 226 -2.34 -4.15 9.21
N TRP A 227 -1.03 -3.99 9.13
CA TRP A 227 -0.31 -3.68 7.91
C TRP A 227 1.18 -3.99 8.05
N PRO A 228 1.82 -4.69 7.10
CA PRO A 228 1.26 -5.24 5.86
C PRO A 228 0.55 -6.59 6.05
N ALA A 229 0.67 -7.20 7.22
CA ALA A 229 0.20 -8.55 7.48
C ALA A 229 -0.39 -8.67 8.88
N PRO A 230 -1.28 -9.66 9.14
CA PRO A 230 -1.93 -9.80 10.44
C PRO A 230 -1.03 -9.94 11.66
N ALA A 231 0.22 -10.39 11.48
CA ALA A 231 1.22 -10.46 12.54
C ALA A 231 1.75 -9.06 12.95
N GLN A 232 1.55 -8.05 12.10
CA GLN A 232 1.92 -6.66 12.32
C GLN A 232 0.63 -5.86 12.57
N GLY A 233 0.13 -5.94 13.80
CA GLY A 233 -1.12 -5.32 14.22
C GLY A 233 -1.00 -3.82 14.51
N TYR A 234 -2.06 -3.26 15.08
CA TYR A 234 -2.12 -1.85 15.45
C TYR A 234 -0.95 -1.41 16.36
N ARG A 235 -0.70 -2.19 17.42
CA ARG A 235 0.33 -1.87 18.42
C ARG A 235 1.73 -1.94 17.83
N GLU A 236 2.03 -3.01 17.10
CA GLU A 236 3.34 -3.22 16.49
C GLU A 236 3.59 -2.14 15.43
N THR A 237 2.56 -1.76 14.65
CA THR A 237 2.65 -0.70 13.66
C THR A 237 2.96 0.64 14.32
N ALA A 238 2.21 1.02 15.36
CA ALA A 238 2.47 2.26 16.08
C ALA A 238 3.88 2.31 16.68
N ALA A 239 4.34 1.20 17.28
CA ALA A 239 5.67 1.11 17.86
C ALA A 239 6.78 1.26 16.80
N GLY A 240 6.61 0.62 15.64
CA GLY A 240 7.57 0.67 14.53
C GLY A 240 7.65 2.01 13.82
N MET A 241 6.61 2.85 13.91
CA MET A 241 6.54 4.16 13.24
C MET A 241 7.04 5.34 14.09
N ARG A 242 7.46 5.11 15.34
CA ARG A 242 7.86 6.20 16.25
C ARG A 242 9.00 7.05 15.70
N ASP A 243 10.06 6.42 15.18
CA ASP A 243 11.22 7.15 14.67
C ASP A 243 10.89 7.95 13.41
N ILE A 244 10.03 7.40 12.54
CA ILE A 244 9.50 8.08 11.36
C ILE A 244 8.70 9.31 11.78
N ALA A 245 7.77 9.17 12.73
CA ALA A 245 6.94 10.26 13.21
C ALA A 245 7.75 11.37 13.90
N GLN A 246 8.73 11.01 14.74
CA GLN A 246 9.62 11.97 15.40
C GLN A 246 10.47 12.75 14.39
N THR A 247 11.05 12.05 13.41
CA THR A 247 11.85 12.67 12.36
C THR A 247 11.01 13.60 11.49
N ALA A 248 9.80 13.15 11.11
CA ALA A 248 8.86 13.95 10.33
C ALA A 248 8.45 15.25 11.05
N ARG A 249 8.14 15.15 12.35
CA ARG A 249 7.86 16.32 13.19
C ARG A 249 9.03 17.30 13.22
N ALA A 250 10.23 16.83 13.54
CA ALA A 250 11.40 17.70 13.66
C ALA A 250 11.70 18.45 12.35
N LEU A 251 11.57 17.77 11.20
CA LEU A 251 11.75 18.39 9.89
C LEU A 251 10.65 19.38 9.54
N ALA A 252 9.39 19.09 9.92
CA ALA A 252 8.26 19.98 9.71
C ALA A 252 8.40 21.28 10.53
N GLU A 253 8.73 21.15 11.82
CA GLU A 253 8.97 22.28 12.73
C GLU A 253 10.14 23.15 12.23
N ALA A 254 11.25 22.52 11.84
CA ALA A 254 12.40 23.20 11.26
C ALA A 254 12.05 24.00 9.99
N LEU A 255 11.25 23.40 9.09
CA LEU A 255 10.84 24.06 7.85
C LEU A 255 9.87 25.21 8.11
N ALA A 256 8.93 25.04 9.03
CA ALA A 256 7.96 26.06 9.40
C ALA A 256 8.64 27.28 10.05
N GLU A 257 9.68 27.05 10.86
CA GLU A 257 10.42 28.11 11.55
C GLU A 257 11.35 28.89 10.61
N ARG A 258 12.13 28.18 9.79
CA ARG A 258 13.23 28.79 9.01
C ARG A 258 12.93 28.98 7.54
N GLY A 259 11.84 28.39 7.05
CA GLY A 259 11.46 28.40 5.64
C GLY A 259 12.32 27.50 4.75
N ALA A 260 13.48 27.01 5.19
CA ALA A 260 14.34 26.11 4.43
C ALA A 260 15.16 25.18 5.35
N TRP A 261 15.50 24.01 4.82
CA TRP A 261 16.38 23.04 5.48
C TRP A 261 17.85 23.27 5.18
N ASP A 262 18.70 23.02 6.18
CA ASP A 262 20.14 22.90 5.97
C ASP A 262 20.53 21.59 5.26
N ALA A 263 21.81 21.38 4.98
CA ALA A 263 22.27 20.20 4.25
C ALA A 263 21.97 18.86 4.97
N ASP A 264 22.08 18.83 6.30
CA ASP A 264 21.84 17.63 7.10
C ASP A 264 20.33 17.32 7.17
N GLU A 265 19.50 18.35 7.28
CA GLU A 265 18.04 18.26 7.21
C GLU A 265 17.54 17.83 5.84
N GLN A 266 18.14 18.34 4.76
CA GLN A 266 17.85 17.90 3.40
C GLN A 266 18.13 16.40 3.23
N ALA A 267 19.28 15.92 3.74
CA ALA A 267 19.63 14.51 3.71
C ALA A 267 18.65 13.66 4.55
N ARG A 268 18.30 14.12 5.75
CA ARG A 268 17.31 13.46 6.62
C ARG A 268 15.91 13.44 6.01
N ALA A 269 15.50 14.48 5.29
CA ALA A 269 14.20 14.55 4.63
C ALA A 269 14.08 13.53 3.49
N VAL A 270 15.14 13.37 2.69
CA VAL A 270 15.19 12.31 1.67
C VAL A 270 15.14 10.93 2.31
N ALA A 271 15.91 10.71 3.38
CA ALA A 271 15.89 9.44 4.12
C ALA A 271 14.50 9.14 4.73
N LEU A 272 13.85 10.15 5.30
CA LEU A 272 12.48 10.05 5.82
C LEU A 272 11.50 9.65 4.71
N ALA A 273 11.53 10.33 3.57
CA ALA A 273 10.66 10.01 2.45
C ALA A 273 10.83 8.55 2.01
N HIS A 274 12.08 8.09 1.86
CA HIS A 274 12.36 6.68 1.58
C HIS A 274 11.82 5.73 2.65
N ALA A 275 12.01 6.05 3.94
CA ALA A 275 11.50 5.22 5.03
C ALA A 275 9.96 5.12 5.00
N VAL A 276 9.27 6.23 4.74
CA VAL A 276 7.81 6.29 4.59
C VAL A 276 7.36 5.47 3.38
N PHE A 277 8.03 5.60 2.24
CA PHE A 277 7.71 4.82 1.04
C PHE A 277 7.93 3.32 1.23
N THR A 278 9.04 2.93 1.88
CA THR A 278 9.33 1.54 2.20
C THR A 278 8.30 0.97 3.17
N TRP A 279 7.91 1.70 4.22
CA TRP A 279 6.87 1.26 5.14
C TRP A 279 5.50 1.13 4.45
N GLY A 280 5.14 2.12 3.64
CA GLY A 280 3.86 2.17 2.94
C GLY A 280 3.73 1.20 1.77
N GLY A 281 4.81 0.51 1.38
CA GLY A 281 4.85 -0.30 0.17
C GLY A 281 4.61 0.55 -1.07
N VAL A 282 5.25 1.71 -1.18
CA VAL A 282 5.04 2.65 -2.30
C VAL A 282 6.37 3.27 -2.75
N PRO A 283 7.40 2.45 -3.05
CA PRO A 283 8.72 2.92 -3.47
C PRO A 283 8.62 3.84 -4.70
N GLN A 284 9.21 5.02 -4.58
CA GLN A 284 9.25 6.03 -5.64
C GLN A 284 10.55 5.91 -6.46
N ASP A 285 10.57 6.50 -7.66
CA ASP A 285 11.80 6.60 -8.45
C ASP A 285 12.87 7.36 -7.64
N PRO A 286 14.02 6.75 -7.30
CA PRO A 286 15.06 7.42 -6.52
C PRO A 286 15.58 8.71 -7.16
N LYS A 287 15.41 8.91 -8.47
CA LYS A 287 15.79 10.15 -9.15
C LYS A 287 14.82 11.30 -8.87
N THR A 288 13.57 11.01 -8.51
CA THR A 288 12.56 12.02 -8.20
C THR A 288 12.48 12.29 -6.70
N VAL A 289 13.01 11.42 -5.84
CA VAL A 289 13.10 11.65 -4.39
C VAL A 289 14.32 12.49 -4.05
N THR A 290 14.20 13.80 -4.24
CA THR A 290 15.24 14.80 -3.95
C THR A 290 14.84 15.68 -2.78
N ALA A 291 15.81 16.38 -2.17
CA ALA A 291 15.53 17.29 -1.06
C ALA A 291 14.51 18.39 -1.43
N SER A 292 14.61 18.96 -2.64
CA SER A 292 13.67 19.98 -3.12
C SER A 292 12.26 19.42 -3.27
N THR A 293 12.11 18.26 -3.92
CA THR A 293 10.79 17.63 -4.09
C THR A 293 10.13 17.26 -2.76
N VAL A 294 10.92 16.80 -1.77
CA VAL A 294 10.39 16.50 -0.43
C VAL A 294 9.97 17.80 0.25
N GLN A 295 10.81 18.85 0.20
CA GLN A 295 10.49 20.15 0.79
C GLN A 295 9.21 20.75 0.20
N ASP A 296 9.01 20.68 -1.12
CA ASP A 296 7.80 21.19 -1.79
C ASP A 296 6.54 20.47 -1.30
N VAL A 297 6.61 19.13 -1.09
CA VAL A 297 5.50 18.35 -0.54
C VAL A 297 5.24 18.72 0.93
N VAL A 298 6.29 18.89 1.74
CA VAL A 298 6.13 19.26 3.15
C VAL A 298 5.53 20.66 3.27
N ARG A 299 5.98 21.64 2.48
CA ARG A 299 5.37 22.99 2.46
C ARG A 299 3.90 22.94 2.08
N ALA A 300 3.57 22.31 0.96
CA ALA A 300 2.18 22.20 0.51
C ALA A 300 1.28 21.51 1.55
N ALA A 301 1.80 20.53 2.29
CA ALA A 301 1.07 19.88 3.39
C ALA A 301 0.86 20.80 4.59
N LEU A 302 1.91 21.52 5.02
CA LEU A 302 1.85 22.46 6.14
C LEU A 302 0.94 23.65 5.85
N ASP A 303 1.02 24.19 4.63
CA ASP A 303 0.19 25.30 4.15
C ASP A 303 -1.24 24.86 3.81
N ASN A 304 -1.49 23.54 3.75
CA ASN A 304 -2.73 22.94 3.29
C ASN A 304 -3.17 23.52 1.93
N ASP A 305 -2.19 23.65 1.02
CA ASP A 305 -2.32 24.29 -0.29
C ASP A 305 -2.93 23.31 -1.32
N ALA A 306 -4.17 23.59 -1.72
CA ALA A 306 -4.91 22.78 -2.70
C ALA A 306 -4.43 22.98 -4.15
N ASP A 307 -3.74 24.09 -4.44
CA ASP A 307 -3.28 24.48 -5.77
C ASP A 307 -1.80 24.13 -6.00
N ALA A 308 -1.15 23.53 -5.00
CA ALA A 308 0.23 23.11 -5.07
C ALA A 308 0.50 22.17 -6.25
N ARG A 309 1.71 22.28 -6.81
CA ARG A 309 2.20 21.44 -7.91
C ARG A 309 3.21 20.39 -7.48
N ALA A 310 3.42 20.25 -6.17
CA ALA A 310 4.32 19.24 -5.60
C ALA A 310 3.79 17.82 -5.89
N HIS A 311 4.67 16.82 -5.86
CA HIS A 311 4.30 15.43 -6.12
C HIS A 311 3.17 14.95 -5.18
N MET A 312 2.15 14.26 -5.73
CA MET A 312 0.94 13.93 -4.96
C MET A 312 0.31 12.57 -5.31
N ASN A 313 1.09 11.49 -5.35
CA ASN A 313 0.52 10.12 -5.44
C ASN A 313 0.34 9.50 -4.04
N SER A 314 -0.15 8.25 -3.98
CA SER A 314 -0.37 7.49 -2.75
C SER A 314 0.86 7.33 -1.83
N GLY A 315 2.08 7.55 -2.32
CA GLY A 315 3.28 7.62 -1.50
C GLY A 315 3.48 9.00 -0.89
N TRP A 316 3.34 10.05 -1.69
CA TRP A 316 3.49 11.43 -1.23
C TRP A 316 2.38 11.86 -0.26
N THR A 317 1.17 11.28 -0.35
CA THR A 317 0.13 11.46 0.69
C THR A 317 0.59 10.98 2.07
N LYS A 318 1.46 9.94 2.12
CA LYS A 318 2.04 9.43 3.38
C LYS A 318 3.05 10.38 3.96
N VAL A 319 3.89 10.97 3.13
CA VAL A 319 4.83 12.01 3.57
C VAL A 319 4.04 13.19 4.15
N ALA A 320 3.03 13.69 3.42
CA ALA A 320 2.16 14.77 3.85
C ALA A 320 1.47 14.47 5.21
N ALA A 321 0.97 13.24 5.38
CA ALA A 321 0.35 12.82 6.63
C ALA A 321 1.34 12.80 7.80
N PHE A 322 2.53 12.19 7.65
CA PHE A 322 3.51 12.11 8.74
C PHE A 322 4.03 13.49 9.18
N VAL A 323 4.28 14.41 8.23
CA VAL A 323 4.83 15.73 8.58
C VAL A 323 3.80 16.65 9.22
N THR A 324 2.51 16.35 9.12
CA THR A 324 1.42 17.15 9.71
C THR A 324 0.72 16.45 10.89
N ASP A 325 1.09 15.22 11.22
CA ASP A 325 0.47 14.46 12.32
C ASP A 325 0.61 15.17 13.68
N HIS A 326 1.75 15.81 13.91
CA HIS A 326 2.04 16.52 15.16
C HIS A 326 1.15 17.74 15.43
N VAL A 327 0.44 18.27 14.41
CA VAL A 327 -0.52 19.37 14.57
C VAL A 327 -1.96 18.88 14.77
N ASP A 328 -2.19 17.57 14.83
CA ASP A 328 -3.50 17.01 15.14
C ASP A 328 -3.93 17.38 16.57
N GLY A 329 -5.21 17.65 16.76
CA GLY A 329 -5.77 18.14 18.02
C GLY A 329 -5.46 19.61 18.35
N LEU A 330 -4.60 20.29 17.59
CA LEU A 330 -4.44 21.74 17.69
C LEU A 330 -5.62 22.42 16.98
N GLY A 331 -6.29 23.40 17.61
CA GLY A 331 -7.50 24.03 17.05
C GLY A 331 -7.30 24.68 15.66
N THR A 332 -6.08 25.13 15.37
CA THR A 332 -5.68 25.67 14.06
C THR A 332 -5.01 24.63 13.15
N GLY A 333 -4.70 23.45 13.69
CA GLY A 333 -4.02 22.38 12.97
C GLY A 333 -4.83 21.86 11.80
N ARG A 334 -4.12 21.48 10.73
CA ARG A 334 -4.69 20.86 9.52
C ARG A 334 -3.93 19.56 9.20
N PRO A 335 -3.97 18.55 10.09
CA PRO A 335 -3.32 17.27 9.84
C PRO A 335 -3.85 16.65 8.54
N GLN A 336 -2.95 16.20 7.69
CA GLN A 336 -3.25 15.49 6.46
C GLN A 336 -3.47 14.01 6.76
N ALA A 337 -4.39 13.37 6.03
CA ALA A 337 -4.55 11.93 6.04
C ALA A 337 -3.77 11.30 4.87
N ILE A 338 -3.43 10.02 4.97
CA ILE A 338 -3.06 9.20 3.82
C ILE A 338 -4.31 9.02 2.97
N TRP A 339 -4.56 9.97 2.07
CA TRP A 339 -5.64 9.89 1.09
C TRP A 339 -5.24 8.95 -0.07
N ASP A 340 -5.00 7.69 0.27
CA ASP A 340 -4.76 6.65 -0.73
C ASP A 340 -6.06 5.98 -1.17
N SER A 341 -5.93 5.03 -2.10
CA SER A 341 -7.08 4.36 -2.68
C SER A 341 -7.95 3.64 -1.66
N ARG A 342 -7.40 3.13 -0.55
CA ARG A 342 -8.19 2.38 0.44
C ARG A 342 -9.09 3.33 1.22
N VAL A 343 -8.50 4.41 1.72
CA VAL A 343 -9.23 5.44 2.46
C VAL A 343 -10.28 6.11 1.57
N ALA A 344 -9.88 6.51 0.35
CA ALA A 344 -10.80 7.11 -0.61
C ALA A 344 -11.95 6.17 -0.98
N THR A 345 -11.68 4.88 -1.26
CA THR A 345 -12.73 3.89 -1.57
C THR A 345 -13.69 3.72 -0.40
N SER A 346 -13.18 3.60 0.82
CA SER A 346 -14.00 3.41 2.03
C SER A 346 -15.01 4.55 2.25
N ILE A 347 -14.60 5.78 1.97
CA ILE A 347 -15.44 6.97 2.09
C ILE A 347 -16.37 7.12 0.87
N VAL A 348 -15.82 7.10 -0.35
CA VAL A 348 -16.57 7.38 -1.58
C VAL A 348 -17.68 6.35 -1.79
N ASP A 349 -17.41 5.06 -1.56
CA ASP A 349 -18.41 4.00 -1.74
C ASP A 349 -19.62 4.17 -0.80
N ARG A 350 -19.37 4.49 0.46
CA ARG A 350 -20.44 4.66 1.46
C ARG A 350 -21.19 5.97 1.27
N LEU A 351 -20.48 7.06 0.95
CA LEU A 351 -21.13 8.32 0.61
C LEU A 351 -21.97 8.18 -0.67
N ASP A 352 -21.51 7.41 -1.65
CA ASP A 352 -22.30 7.09 -2.82
C ASP A 352 -23.62 6.41 -2.42
N GLY A 353 -23.59 5.40 -1.54
CA GLY A 353 -24.81 4.76 -1.04
C GLY A 353 -25.73 5.70 -0.22
N LEU A 354 -25.16 6.69 0.48
CA LEU A 354 -25.90 7.60 1.37
C LEU A 354 -26.56 8.79 0.66
N LEU A 355 -25.97 9.25 -0.44
CA LEU A 355 -26.49 10.40 -1.17
C LEU A 355 -27.89 10.06 -1.77
N PRO A 356 -28.80 11.03 -1.89
CA PRO A 356 -30.08 10.85 -2.55
C PRO A 356 -29.91 10.88 -4.07
N ALA A 357 -30.85 10.30 -4.82
CA ALA A 357 -30.79 10.27 -6.28
C ALA A 357 -30.77 11.70 -6.85
N GLY A 358 -29.95 11.94 -7.89
CA GLY A 358 -29.85 13.23 -8.55
C GLY A 358 -28.96 14.29 -7.87
N VAL A 359 -28.41 14.00 -6.69
CA VAL A 359 -27.40 14.88 -6.06
C VAL A 359 -26.01 14.54 -6.57
N GLU A 360 -25.37 15.52 -7.20
CA GLU A 360 -23.98 15.44 -7.63
C GLU A 360 -23.04 15.50 -6.42
N PRO A 361 -22.12 14.53 -6.24
CA PRO A 361 -21.23 14.48 -5.08
C PRO A 361 -20.41 15.76 -4.86
N ALA A 362 -19.95 16.39 -5.95
CA ALA A 362 -19.11 17.59 -5.92
C ALA A 362 -19.79 18.79 -5.24
N THR A 363 -21.13 18.82 -5.17
CA THR A 363 -21.90 19.89 -4.50
C THR A 363 -21.72 19.85 -2.98
N LEU A 364 -21.63 18.66 -2.39
CA LEU A 364 -21.50 18.47 -0.94
C LEU A 364 -20.05 18.19 -0.51
N PHE A 365 -19.29 17.56 -1.40
CA PHE A 365 -17.93 17.12 -1.17
C PHE A 365 -16.99 17.62 -2.29
N PRO A 366 -16.83 18.95 -2.44
CA PRO A 366 -15.95 19.51 -3.46
C PRO A 366 -14.51 19.03 -3.27
N GLY A 367 -13.86 18.65 -4.37
CA GLY A 367 -12.50 18.11 -4.39
C GLY A 367 -12.38 16.65 -3.93
N VAL A 368 -13.37 16.08 -3.24
CA VAL A 368 -13.37 14.67 -2.86
C VAL A 368 -13.66 13.83 -4.10
N GLY A 369 -12.82 12.85 -4.36
CA GLY A 369 -12.92 12.05 -5.56
C GLY A 369 -12.36 10.65 -5.40
N THR A 370 -12.61 9.85 -6.42
CA THR A 370 -12.04 8.52 -6.56
C THR A 370 -10.53 8.61 -6.64
N VAL A 371 -9.86 7.73 -5.90
CA VAL A 371 -8.44 7.45 -6.07
C VAL A 371 -8.36 6.02 -6.57
N PRO A 372 -7.87 5.79 -7.80
CA PRO A 372 -7.82 4.46 -8.34
C PRO A 372 -6.95 3.61 -7.43
N GLY A 373 -7.54 2.54 -6.90
CA GLY A 373 -6.75 1.43 -6.38
C GLY A 373 -5.90 0.91 -7.53
N ARG A 374 -4.58 0.94 -7.36
CA ARG A 374 -3.74 0.22 -8.31
C ARG A 374 -4.12 -1.25 -8.11
N GLY A 375 -4.49 -1.92 -9.19
CA GLY A 375 -4.79 -3.36 -9.21
C GLY A 375 -6.26 -3.62 -9.25
N GLY A 376 -7.06 -2.54 -9.30
CA GLY A 376 -8.48 -2.46 -8.98
C GLY A 376 -9.02 -3.75 -8.40
N THR A 377 -8.44 -3.98 -7.25
CA THR A 377 -8.97 -4.78 -6.18
C THR A 377 -10.08 -4.01 -5.46
N ARG A 378 -10.41 -2.79 -5.94
CA ARG A 378 -11.32 -1.80 -5.35
C ARG A 378 -12.38 -1.18 -6.28
N PRO A 379 -12.67 -1.63 -7.52
CA PRO A 379 -13.73 -1.06 -8.33
C PRO A 379 -15.07 -1.38 -7.65
N ARG A 380 -15.68 -0.35 -7.09
CA ARG A 380 -17.08 -0.35 -6.67
C ARG A 380 -17.87 0.24 -7.82
N ALA A 381 -19.02 -0.36 -8.15
CA ALA A 381 -19.95 0.29 -9.07
C ALA A 381 -20.58 1.46 -8.31
N LEU A 382 -20.01 2.65 -8.49
CA LEU A 382 -20.59 3.88 -7.98
C LEU A 382 -21.82 4.21 -8.81
N SER A 383 -22.92 4.47 -8.12
CA SER A 383 -24.16 4.93 -8.72
C SER A 383 -24.08 6.38 -9.20
N ARG A 384 -23.11 7.16 -8.69
CA ARG A 384 -22.86 8.55 -9.08
C ARG A 384 -21.51 8.75 -9.76
N ARG A 385 -21.40 9.87 -10.47
CA ARG A 385 -20.16 10.32 -11.12
C ARG A 385 -19.31 11.11 -10.15
N TRP A 386 -18.49 10.41 -9.37
CA TRP A 386 -17.46 11.05 -8.56
C TRP A 386 -16.29 11.53 -9.43
N PRO A 387 -15.73 12.72 -9.17
CA PRO A 387 -14.53 13.17 -9.87
C PRO A 387 -13.32 12.30 -9.51
N SER A 388 -12.23 12.41 -10.28
CA SER A 388 -10.93 11.84 -9.89
C SER A 388 -10.24 12.80 -8.93
N GLY A 389 -9.92 12.33 -7.72
CA GLY A 389 -9.08 13.06 -6.75
C GLY A 389 -7.59 12.72 -6.86
N TYR A 390 -7.23 11.81 -7.77
CA TYR A 390 -5.90 11.22 -7.84
C TYR A 390 -4.84 12.18 -8.39
N LYS A 391 -3.63 12.16 -7.79
CA LYS A 391 -2.51 13.01 -8.21
C LYS A 391 -2.76 14.52 -8.08
N THR A 392 -3.69 14.92 -7.19
CA THR A 392 -4.03 16.34 -6.98
C THR A 392 -3.97 16.73 -5.51
N TRP A 393 -3.46 17.94 -5.24
CA TRP A 393 -3.48 18.52 -3.90
C TRP A 393 -4.89 18.91 -3.46
N ALA A 394 -5.74 19.40 -4.38
CA ALA A 394 -7.15 19.63 -4.10
C ALA A 394 -7.85 18.37 -3.56
N GLY A 395 -7.60 17.21 -4.17
CA GLY A 395 -8.11 15.92 -3.67
C GLY A 395 -7.56 15.52 -2.32
N GLN A 396 -6.24 15.66 -2.12
CA GLN A 396 -5.58 15.37 -0.84
C GLN A 396 -6.10 16.24 0.30
N VAL A 397 -6.22 17.56 0.09
CA VAL A 397 -6.70 18.53 1.08
C VAL A 397 -8.18 18.29 1.41
N ALA A 398 -9.02 18.12 0.38
CA ALA A 398 -10.45 17.87 0.57
C ALA A 398 -10.71 16.52 1.27
N GLY A 399 -10.00 15.47 0.86
CA GLY A 399 -10.06 14.15 1.50
C GLY A 399 -9.60 14.19 2.96
N SER A 400 -8.49 14.87 3.24
CA SER A 400 -8.02 15.08 4.61
C SER A 400 -9.01 15.86 5.46
N GLN A 401 -9.70 16.86 4.87
CA GLN A 401 -10.78 17.57 5.56
C GLN A 401 -11.93 16.62 5.94
N VAL A 402 -12.35 15.71 5.05
CA VAL A 402 -13.37 14.71 5.39
C VAL A 402 -12.93 13.82 6.56
N VAL A 403 -11.68 13.37 6.58
CA VAL A 403 -11.17 12.54 7.69
C VAL A 403 -11.13 13.33 9.01
N ARG A 404 -10.78 14.63 8.97
CA ARG A 404 -10.87 15.52 10.14
C ARG A 404 -12.31 15.72 10.61
N ASP A 405 -13.25 15.91 9.70
CA ASP A 405 -14.68 16.05 10.02
C ASP A 405 -15.19 14.76 10.71
N ILE A 406 -14.81 13.58 10.23
CA ILE A 406 -15.14 12.28 10.85
C ILE A 406 -14.52 12.16 12.26
N ARG A 407 -13.24 12.54 12.41
CA ARG A 407 -12.56 12.59 13.72
C ARG A 407 -13.33 13.46 14.72
N ASP A 408 -13.78 14.62 14.29
CA ASP A 408 -14.51 15.56 15.15
C ASP A 408 -15.88 15.02 15.54
N ILE A 409 -16.60 14.36 14.61
CA ILE A 409 -17.85 13.64 14.91
C ILE A 409 -17.59 12.53 15.93
N LEU A 410 -16.54 11.72 15.79
CA LEU A 410 -16.21 10.67 16.74
C LEU A 410 -15.87 11.20 18.14
N ASN A 411 -15.33 12.41 18.22
CA ASN A 411 -14.97 13.09 19.47
C ASN A 411 -16.12 13.85 20.14
N ASN A 412 -17.33 13.87 19.56
CA ASN A 412 -18.48 14.59 20.12
C ASN A 412 -19.11 13.92 21.35
N GLY A 413 -18.63 12.73 21.74
CA GLY A 413 -19.09 11.97 22.91
C GLY A 413 -20.11 10.87 22.63
N ALA A 414 -20.58 10.71 21.39
CA ALA A 414 -21.55 9.68 21.01
C ALA A 414 -20.93 8.29 20.71
N TYR A 415 -19.60 8.21 20.56
CA TYR A 415 -18.89 7.01 20.15
C TYR A 415 -17.81 6.59 21.17
N PRO A 416 -17.39 5.32 21.20
CA PRO A 416 -16.26 4.88 22.00
C PRO A 416 -15.01 5.71 21.72
N LYS A 417 -14.24 5.97 22.78
CA LYS A 417 -12.94 6.65 22.67
C LYS A 417 -11.97 5.82 21.83
N MET A 418 -11.04 6.48 21.17
CA MET A 418 -10.04 5.82 20.34
C MET A 418 -9.13 4.95 21.22
N PRO A 419 -8.97 3.65 20.94
CA PRO A 419 -8.01 2.81 21.65
C PRO A 419 -6.58 3.26 21.34
N LEU A 420 -5.72 3.28 22.35
CA LEU A 420 -4.30 3.64 22.22
C LEU A 420 -3.42 2.38 22.16
N PRO A 421 -2.25 2.43 21.49
CA PRO A 421 -1.34 1.29 21.37
C PRO A 421 -0.82 0.72 22.70
N ASP A 422 -0.82 1.52 23.76
CA ASP A 422 -0.41 1.13 25.12
C ASP A 422 -1.52 0.45 25.92
N GLY A 423 -2.72 0.30 25.35
CA GLY A 423 -3.90 -0.27 25.99
C GLY A 423 -4.86 0.78 26.58
N GLY A 424 -4.49 2.06 26.58
CA GLY A 424 -5.34 3.16 27.01
C GLY A 424 -6.42 3.53 25.99
N ALA A 425 -7.09 4.66 26.24
CA ALA A 425 -8.03 5.27 25.31
C ALA A 425 -7.94 6.80 25.34
N GLY A 426 -8.11 7.43 24.18
CA GLY A 426 -7.96 8.88 24.00
C GLY A 426 -8.95 9.46 22.99
N ALA A 427 -8.76 10.74 22.68
CA ALA A 427 -9.48 11.37 21.57
C ALA A 427 -9.08 10.71 20.24
N TRP A 428 -10.02 10.61 19.32
CA TRP A 428 -9.75 10.21 17.95
C TRP A 428 -8.81 11.20 17.28
N THR A 429 -7.83 10.67 16.55
CA THR A 429 -6.92 11.42 15.67
C THR A 429 -7.26 11.15 14.21
N THR A 430 -6.84 12.03 13.30
CA THR A 430 -6.91 11.85 11.86
C THR A 430 -6.24 10.54 11.44
N ARG A 431 -5.08 10.19 12.04
CA ARG A 431 -4.41 8.90 11.84
C ARG A 431 -5.26 7.72 12.29
N GLY A 432 -5.88 7.78 13.46
CA GLY A 432 -6.72 6.69 13.97
C GLY A 432 -7.93 6.41 13.08
N VAL A 433 -8.60 7.48 12.63
CA VAL A 433 -9.71 7.38 11.67
C VAL A 433 -9.24 6.79 10.35
N GLU A 434 -8.13 7.31 9.81
CA GLU A 434 -7.54 6.82 8.57
C GLU A 434 -7.20 5.33 8.64
N MET A 435 -6.63 4.83 9.74
CA MET A 435 -6.29 3.42 9.90
C MET A 435 -7.52 2.51 9.83
N VAL A 436 -8.65 2.93 10.40
CA VAL A 436 -9.93 2.21 10.24
C VAL A 436 -10.37 2.22 8.78
N LEU A 437 -10.42 3.40 8.16
CA LEU A 437 -10.86 3.56 6.77
C LEU A 437 -9.97 2.81 5.77
N PHE A 438 -8.68 2.71 6.05
CA PHE A 438 -7.71 1.96 5.26
C PHE A 438 -8.02 0.45 5.25
N MET A 439 -8.44 -0.10 6.39
CA MET A 439 -8.83 -1.51 6.47
C MET A 439 -10.19 -1.75 5.83
N ASP A 440 -11.12 -0.82 5.99
CA ASP A 440 -12.46 -0.87 5.38
C ASP A 440 -12.43 -0.81 3.86
N GLY A 441 -11.39 -0.17 3.30
CA GLY A 441 -11.19 -0.04 1.87
C GLY A 441 -10.58 -1.28 1.23
N TYR A 442 -10.61 -2.46 1.85
CA TYR A 442 -10.09 -3.71 1.28
C TYR A 442 -11.08 -4.50 0.43
#